data_AF-A0A4Q7KHU1-F1
#
_entry.id   AF-A0A4Q7KHU1-F1
#
_cell.length_a   1.000
_cell.length_b   1.000
_cell.length_c   1.000
_cell.angle_alpha   90.00
_cell.angle_beta   90.00
_cell.angle_gamma   90.00
#
_symmetry.space_group_name_H-M   'P 1'
#
loop_
_entity.id
_entity.type
_entity.pdbx_description
1 polymer ?
#
loop_
_entity_poly.entity_id
_entity_poly.type
_entity_poly.pdbx_seq_one_letter_code
_entity_poly.pdbx_strand_id
1 'polypeptide(L)' 'MPALLPSPRLLTDGLTMVESGRWHEGRLWFAHWASGEVIAVDMEGRSEVVGPGRAATRWAGRSPGCPTAGCWSPARS' A
#
# COMPACT_ATOMS: atom_id res chain seq x y z
N MET A 1 -24.59 -22.69 -5.00
CA MET A 1 -24.82 -21.90 -3.77
C MET A 1 -23.93 -20.67 -3.87
N PRO A 2 -24.45 -19.45 -4.00
CA PRO A 2 -23.58 -18.28 -3.97
C PRO A 2 -23.00 -18.16 -2.54
N ALA A 3 -21.72 -17.84 -2.43
CA ALA A 3 -21.12 -17.55 -1.14
C ALA A 3 -21.73 -16.24 -0.62
N LEU A 4 -22.29 -16.27 0.59
CA LEU A 4 -22.71 -15.06 1.30
C LEU A 4 -21.42 -14.39 1.80
N LEU A 5 -20.87 -13.47 1.02
CA LEU A 5 -19.72 -12.69 1.47
C LEU A 5 -20.17 -11.79 2.63
N PRO A 6 -19.31 -11.62 3.65
CA PRO A 6 -19.60 -10.68 4.73
C PRO A 6 -19.78 -9.28 4.15
N SER A 7 -20.61 -8.47 4.82
CA SER A 7 -20.76 -7.06 4.46
C SER A 7 -19.40 -6.35 4.54
N PRO A 8 -19.00 -5.61 3.50
CA PRO A 8 -17.73 -4.89 3.52
C PRO A 8 -17.76 -3.82 4.62
N ARG A 9 -16.61 -3.62 5.26
CA ARG A 9 -16.40 -2.57 6.27
C ARG A 9 -15.55 -1.46 5.66
N LEU A 10 -15.98 -0.21 5.82
CA LEU A 10 -15.20 0.95 5.44
C LEU A 10 -14.03 1.14 6.43
N LEU A 11 -12.81 1.27 5.92
CA LEU A 11 -11.62 1.59 6.72
C LEU A 11 -11.17 3.04 6.53
N THR A 12 -11.27 3.58 5.32
CA THR A 12 -10.93 4.97 4.99
C THR A 12 -11.72 5.43 3.76
N ASP A 13 -11.96 6.72 3.65
CA ASP A 13 -12.63 7.37 2.51
C ASP A 13 -11.83 8.61 2.04
N GLY A 14 -12.43 9.44 1.18
CA GLY A 14 -11.82 10.69 0.72
C GLY A 14 -10.68 10.52 -0.30
N LEU A 15 -10.55 9.36 -0.92
CA LEU A 15 -9.46 9.03 -1.84
C LEU A 15 -9.96 9.05 -3.29
N THR A 16 -9.17 9.66 -4.19
CA THR A 16 -9.53 9.80 -5.61
C THR A 16 -9.26 8.53 -6.41
N MET A 17 -8.05 7.96 -6.31
CA MET A 17 -7.61 6.83 -7.12
C MET A 17 -6.56 6.02 -6.35
N VAL A 18 -6.94 4.82 -5.92
CA VAL A 18 -6.08 3.93 -5.12
C VAL A 18 -5.83 2.62 -5.84
N GLU A 19 -4.61 2.11 -5.74
CA GLU A 19 -4.21 0.90 -6.46
C GLU A 19 -3.23 0.06 -5.66
N SER A 20 -3.05 -1.19 -6.10
CA SER A 20 -2.02 -2.09 -5.57
C SER A 20 -2.10 -2.33 -4.05
N GLY A 21 -3.32 -2.49 -3.53
CA GLY A 21 -3.59 -2.81 -2.12
C GLY A 21 -2.84 -4.06 -1.66
N ARG A 22 -2.08 -3.95 -0.57
CA ARG A 22 -1.31 -5.05 0.04
C ARG A 22 -1.49 -5.03 1.55
N TRP A 23 -1.79 -6.19 2.12
CA TRP A 23 -1.80 -6.36 3.58
C TRP A 23 -0.40 -6.66 4.09
N HIS A 24 0.05 -5.90 5.08
CA HIS A 24 1.34 -6.08 5.73
C HIS A 24 1.30 -5.51 7.15
N GLU A 25 1.77 -6.29 8.13
CA GLU A 25 1.86 -5.89 9.55
C GLU A 25 0.54 -5.35 10.14
N GLY A 26 -0.59 -5.99 9.80
CA GLY A 26 -1.91 -5.57 10.31
C GLY A 26 -2.47 -4.29 9.69
N ARG A 27 -1.82 -3.76 8.65
CA ARG A 27 -2.23 -2.57 7.93
C ARG A 27 -2.45 -2.88 6.45
N LEU A 28 -3.35 -2.15 5.81
CA LEU A 28 -3.58 -2.16 4.38
C LEU A 28 -2.81 -1.00 3.75
N TRP A 29 -1.87 -1.34 2.87
CA TRP A 29 -0.99 -0.43 2.16
C TRP A 29 -1.46 -0.27 0.72
N PHE A 30 -1.52 0.95 0.20
CA PHE A 30 -1.91 1.20 -1.19
C PHE A 30 -1.26 2.46 -1.74
N ALA A 31 -1.16 2.55 -3.06
CA ALA A 31 -0.68 3.74 -3.75
C ALA A 31 -1.87 4.67 -4.06
N HIS A 32 -1.83 5.92 -3.61
CA HIS A 32 -2.78 6.97 -3.97
C HIS A 32 -2.21 7.78 -5.13
N TRP A 33 -2.68 7.49 -6.34
CA TRP A 33 -2.13 8.08 -7.57
C TRP A 33 -2.39 9.57 -7.69
N ALA A 34 -3.49 10.08 -7.11
CA ALA A 34 -3.83 11.48 -7.22
C ALA A 34 -2.94 12.38 -6.35
N SER A 35 -2.48 11.90 -5.19
CA SER A 35 -1.49 12.62 -4.38
C SER A 35 -0.05 12.21 -4.69
N GLY A 36 0.16 11.05 -5.32
CA GLY A 36 1.49 10.50 -5.54
C GLY A 36 2.12 10.03 -4.24
N GLU A 37 1.33 9.40 -3.37
CA GLU A 37 1.74 8.93 -2.04
C GLU A 37 1.43 7.44 -1.85
N VAL A 38 2.13 6.80 -0.92
CA VAL A 38 1.77 5.48 -0.40
C VAL A 38 1.17 5.68 0.98
N ILE A 39 -0.02 5.11 1.19
CA ILE A 39 -0.79 5.24 2.43
C ILE A 39 -0.95 3.86 3.05
N ALA A 40 -0.82 3.78 4.38
CA ALA A 40 -1.14 2.60 5.17
C ALA A 40 -2.30 2.90 6.13
N VAL A 41 -3.37 2.10 6.09
CA VAL A 41 -4.53 2.19 6.99
C VAL A 41 -4.61 0.96 7.89
N ASP A 42 -4.88 1.15 9.18
CA ASP A 42 -5.11 0.04 10.12
C ASP A 42 -6.60 -0.37 10.20
N MET A 43 -6.90 -1.38 11.03
CA MET A 43 -8.26 -1.89 11.22
C MET A 43 -9.18 -0.92 11.97
N GLU A 44 -8.61 0.05 12.68
CA GLU A 44 -9.33 1.12 13.36
C GLU A 44 -9.61 2.31 12.43
N GLY A 45 -9.11 2.27 11.19
CA GLY A 45 -9.31 3.30 10.17
C GLY A 45 -8.32 4.46 10.26
N ARG A 46 -7.22 4.32 11.02
CA ARG A 46 -6.17 5.35 11.07
C ARG A 46 -5.26 5.20 9.86
N SER A 47 -5.19 6.25 9.05
CA SER A 47 -4.34 6.33 7.86
C SER A 47 -3.08 7.15 8.11
N GLU A 48 -1.99 6.73 7.46
CA GLU A 48 -0.68 7.39 7.53
C GLU A 48 -0.01 7.37 6.16
N VAL A 49 0.64 8.47 5.78
CA VAL A 49 1.51 8.51 4.59
C VAL A 49 2.86 7.88 4.96
N VAL A 50 3.13 6.70 4.40
CA VAL A 50 4.32 5.90 4.68
C VAL A 50 5.47 6.16 3.71
N GLY A 51 5.21 6.95 2.64
CA GLY A 51 6.25 7.44 1.76
C GLY A 51 5.73 8.02 0.45
N PRO A 52 6.60 8.67 -0.34
CA PRO A 52 6.24 9.23 -1.64
C PRO A 52 6.06 8.15 -2.71
N GLY A 53 4.92 8.18 -3.39
CA GLY A 53 4.67 7.51 -4.66
C GLY A 53 5.33 8.29 -5.79
N ARG A 54 6.64 8.13 -5.93
CA ARG A 54 7.45 8.86 -6.92
C ARG A 54 6.90 8.75 -8.35
N ALA A 55 6.59 9.89 -8.97
CA ALA A 55 6.31 10.08 -10.40
C ALA A 55 7.51 9.78 -11.33
N ALA A 56 8.58 9.14 -10.85
CA ALA A 56 9.76 8.81 -11.65
C ALA A 56 10.38 7.48 -11.19
N THR A 57 10.22 6.46 -12.02
CA THR A 57 11.16 5.38 -12.33
C THR A 57 12.22 5.02 -11.27
N ARG A 58 11.83 4.34 -10.17
CA ARG A 58 12.72 3.40 -9.45
C ARG A 58 11.97 2.31 -8.68
N TRP A 59 10.85 1.85 -9.21
CA TRP A 59 10.17 0.65 -8.70
C TRP A 59 10.52 -0.62 -9.53
N ALA A 60 11.21 -0.45 -10.66
CA ALA A 60 11.69 -1.53 -11.53
C ALA A 60 13.24 -1.60 -11.68
N GLY A 61 14.00 -0.84 -10.87
CA GLY A 61 15.46 -0.68 -11.05
C GLY A 61 16.29 -1.12 -9.85
N ARG A 62 16.77 -2.37 -9.91
CA ARG A 62 17.85 -3.02 -9.13
C ARG A 62 18.34 -2.31 -7.86
N SER A 63 18.12 -2.97 -6.72
CA SER A 63 19.08 -2.94 -5.61
C SER A 63 20.29 -3.82 -5.99
N PRO A 64 21.55 -3.39 -5.80
CA PRO A 64 22.68 -4.29 -5.92
C PRO A 64 22.62 -5.28 -4.75
N GLY A 65 22.14 -6.50 -5.01
CA GLY A 65 22.14 -7.59 -4.03
C GLY A 65 20.83 -8.38 -3.85
N CYS A 66 19.77 -8.15 -4.64
CA CYS A 66 18.52 -8.93 -4.51
C CYS A 66 18.03 -9.42 -5.88
N PRO A 67 18.05 -10.75 -6.16
CA PRO A 67 17.70 -11.28 -7.49
C PRO A 67 16.19 -11.44 -7.74
N THR A 68 15.31 -11.13 -6.79
CA THR A 68 13.85 -11.27 -6.97
C THR A 68 13.11 -9.98 -6.64
N ALA A 69 12.17 -9.61 -7.51
CA ALA A 69 11.25 -8.49 -7.31
C ALA A 69 10.31 -8.82 -6.14
N GLY A 70 10.44 -8.12 -5.01
CA GLY A 70 9.54 -8.33 -3.86
C GLY A 70 10.07 -7.95 -2.48
N CYS A 71 11.39 -7.73 -2.31
CA CYS A 71 11.93 -7.38 -1.00
C CYS A 71 11.82 -5.86 -0.73
N TRP A 72 10.75 -5.47 -0.05
CA TRP A 72 10.68 -4.20 0.67
C TRP A 72 11.35 -4.40 2.03
N SER A 73 12.47 -3.72 2.28
CA SER A 73 13.06 -3.61 3.62
C SER A 73 12.64 -2.28 4.20
N PRO A 74 11.93 -2.22 5.34
CA PRO A 74 11.91 -1.01 6.14
C PRO A 74 13.37 -0.77 6.56
N ALA A 75 13.83 0.47 6.42
CA ALA A 75 15.16 0.85 6.85
C ALA A 75 15.36 0.37 8.30
N ARG A 76 16.49 -0.33 8.53
CA ARG A 76 16.99 -0.62 9.86
C ARG A 76 17.12 0.71 10.63
N SER A 77 16.82 0.62 11.92
CA SER A 77 17.20 1.54 13.01
C SER A 77 18.50 2.30 12.77
#